data_AF-A0AAV3RHS2-F1
#
_entry.id   AF-A0AAV3RHS2-F1
#
_cell.length_a   1.000
_cell.length_b   1.000
_cell.length_c   1.000
_cell.angle_alpha   90.00
_cell.angle_beta   90.00
_cell.angle_gamma   90.00
#
_symmetry.space_group_name_H-M   'P 1'
#
loop_
_entity.id
_entity.type
_entity.pdbx_description
1 polymer ?
#
loop_
_entity_poly.entity_id
_entity_poly.type
_entity_poly.pdbx_seq_one_letter_code
_entity_poly.pdbx_strand_id
1 'polypeptide(L)'
;MSKRLGIKHRFAPVCYPQANGHVEVMNRTIFQGIKKNLLDSGARWYEELPRLLWSYRTTPSNATGETPFRLVFGTEAVLPVEVCFPNIRQICFDVERNEERMKECLHFTNELRDQALYRMQSGLNPIPHVVPRVKAPQDPLQSLFNTDEMSSRLHTPRGNRTESLNLLEFCDEM
;
A
#
# COMPACT_ATOMS: atom_id res chain seq x y z
N MET A 1 -19.40 -7.21 -25.84
CA MET A 1 -18.20 -6.42 -25.52
C MET A 1 -16.90 -7.23 -25.61
N SER A 2 -16.76 -8.34 -24.88
CA SER A 2 -15.50 -9.11 -24.80
C SER A 2 -14.88 -9.54 -26.15
N LYS A 3 -15.68 -10.08 -27.08
CA LYS A 3 -15.22 -10.42 -28.45
C LYS A 3 -14.70 -9.22 -29.25
N ARG A 4 -15.23 -8.01 -29.01
CA ARG A 4 -14.81 -6.78 -29.70
C ARG A 4 -13.44 -6.27 -29.22
N LEU A 5 -13.03 -6.66 -28.01
CA LEU A 5 -11.75 -6.29 -27.41
C LEU A 5 -10.69 -7.40 -27.55
N GLY A 6 -10.98 -8.47 -28.29
CA GLY A 6 -10.07 -9.61 -28.44
C GLY A 6 -9.87 -10.46 -27.17
N ILE A 7 -10.71 -10.28 -26.14
CA ILE A 7 -10.58 -10.98 -24.86
C ILE A 7 -11.14 -12.40 -24.99
N LYS A 8 -10.32 -13.39 -24.63
CA LYS A 8 -10.71 -14.81 -24.57
C LYS A 8 -11.15 -15.15 -23.15
N HIS A 9 -12.43 -15.46 -22.94
CA HIS A 9 -12.91 -15.96 -21.65
C HIS A 9 -12.41 -17.39 -21.41
N ARG A 10 -11.73 -17.61 -20.28
CA ARG A 10 -11.42 -18.93 -19.76
C ARG A 10 -12.24 -19.17 -18.50
N PHE A 11 -12.94 -20.29 -18.44
CA PHE A 11 -13.71 -20.69 -17.27
C PHE A 11 -12.97 -21.80 -16.54
N ALA A 12 -12.89 -21.69 -15.21
CA ALA A 12 -12.45 -22.80 -14.38
C ALA A 12 -13.55 -23.89 -14.39
N PRO A 13 -13.21 -25.18 -14.57
CA PRO A 13 -14.20 -26.24 -14.49
C PRO A 13 -14.71 -26.37 -13.05
N VAL A 14 -16.01 -26.67 -12.90
CA VAL A 14 -16.70 -26.75 -11.59
C VAL A 14 -16.01 -27.73 -10.62
N CYS A 15 -15.39 -28.78 -11.16
CA CYS A 15 -14.74 -29.83 -10.36
C CYS A 15 -13.32 -29.48 -9.88
N TYR A 16 -12.74 -28.34 -10.30
CA TYR A 16 -11.39 -27.92 -9.92
C TYR A 16 -11.36 -26.44 -9.46
N PRO A 17 -11.87 -26.13 -8.25
CA PRO A 17 -11.80 -24.79 -7.70
C PRO A 17 -10.35 -24.27 -7.54
N GLN A 18 -9.37 -25.18 -7.39
CA GLN A 18 -7.95 -24.84 -7.29
C GLN A 18 -7.41 -24.08 -8.52
N ALA A 19 -8.06 -24.22 -9.68
CA ALA A 19 -7.69 -23.48 -10.89
C ALA A 19 -7.78 -21.95 -10.70
N ASN A 20 -8.64 -21.48 -9.79
CA ASN A 20 -8.76 -20.07 -9.39
C ASN A 20 -8.20 -19.79 -7.98
N GLY A 21 -7.46 -20.73 -7.39
CA GLY A 21 -7.02 -20.65 -6.00
C GLY A 21 -6.23 -19.39 -5.65
N HIS A 22 -5.41 -18.88 -6.57
CA HIS A 22 -4.66 -17.62 -6.37
C HIS A 22 -5.59 -16.42 -6.18
N VAL A 23 -6.63 -16.32 -7.02
CA VAL A 23 -7.64 -15.24 -6.95
C VAL A 23 -8.46 -15.38 -5.67
N GLU A 24 -8.80 -16.61 -5.29
CA GLU A 24 -9.54 -16.87 -4.04
C GLU A 24 -8.74 -16.49 -2.79
N VAL A 25 -7.44 -16.81 -2.75
CA VAL A 25 -6.55 -16.43 -1.64
C VAL A 25 -6.44 -14.90 -1.57
N MET A 26 -6.19 -14.22 -2.68
CA MET A 26 -6.14 -12.76 -2.73
C MET A 26 -7.44 -12.12 -2.26
N ASN A 27 -8.59 -12.59 -2.79
CA ASN A 27 -9.90 -12.07 -2.41
C ASN A 27 -10.15 -12.26 -0.91
N ARG A 28 -9.76 -13.41 -0.34
CA ARG A 28 -9.87 -13.67 1.10
C ARG A 28 -9.08 -12.66 1.93
N THR A 29 -7.83 -12.36 1.54
CA THR A 29 -7.01 -11.34 2.21
C THR A 29 -7.67 -9.97 2.18
N ILE A 30 -8.22 -9.57 1.03
CA ILE A 30 -8.94 -8.29 0.88
C ILE A 30 -10.18 -8.28 1.78
N PHE A 31 -10.99 -9.33 1.77
CA PHE A 31 -12.18 -9.40 2.62
C PHE A 31 -11.84 -9.39 4.12
N GLN A 32 -10.76 -10.05 4.53
CA GLN A 32 -10.31 -10.04 5.92
C GLN A 32 -9.88 -8.64 6.37
N GLY A 33 -9.16 -7.89 5.52
CA GLY A 33 -8.78 -6.51 5.81
C GLY A 33 -9.99 -5.59 5.96
N ILE A 34 -10.94 -5.66 5.02
CA ILE A 34 -12.18 -4.87 5.09
C ILE A 34 -12.96 -5.20 6.36
N LYS A 35 -13.14 -6.49 6.66
CA LYS A 35 -13.88 -6.93 7.85
C LYS A 35 -13.25 -6.38 9.12
N LYS A 36 -11.92 -6.40 9.21
CA LYS A 36 -11.20 -5.88 10.36
C LYS A 36 -11.40 -4.38 10.52
N ASN A 37 -11.18 -3.60 9.45
CA ASN A 37 -11.32 -2.15 9.51
C ASN A 37 -12.77 -1.73 9.81
N LEU A 38 -13.76 -2.43 9.27
CA LEU A 38 -15.18 -2.19 9.58
C LEU A 38 -15.50 -2.38 11.07
N LEU A 39 -14.85 -3.35 11.74
CA LEU A 39 -14.99 -3.56 13.18
C LEU A 39 -14.25 -2.50 14.00
N ASP A 40 -13.09 -2.04 13.52
CA ASP A 40 -12.21 -1.11 14.25
C ASP A 40 -12.65 0.36 14.11
N SER A 41 -13.03 0.82 12.91
CA SER A 41 -13.33 2.23 12.61
C SER A 41 -14.83 2.53 12.37
N GLY A 42 -15.64 1.50 12.11
CA GLY A 42 -17.04 1.68 11.70
C GLY A 42 -17.21 2.35 10.32
N ALA A 43 -16.12 2.54 9.56
CA ALA A 43 -16.12 3.17 8.25
C ALA A 43 -16.80 2.30 7.18
N ARG A 44 -17.25 2.91 6.08
CA ARG A 44 -17.90 2.14 5.00
C ARG A 44 -16.86 1.35 4.22
N TRP A 45 -17.21 0.14 3.77
CA TRP A 45 -16.27 -0.76 3.09
C TRP A 45 -15.57 -0.15 1.86
N TYR A 46 -16.22 0.78 1.15
CA TYR A 46 -15.67 1.40 -0.05
C TYR A 46 -14.67 2.53 0.26
N GLU A 47 -14.73 3.13 1.45
CA GLU A 47 -13.77 4.14 1.91
C GLU A 47 -12.44 3.48 2.28
N GLU A 48 -12.50 2.25 2.82
CA GLU A 48 -11.34 1.45 3.23
C GLU A 48 -10.67 0.70 2.07
N LEU A 49 -11.42 0.43 0.99
CA LEU A 49 -10.95 -0.40 -0.12
C LEU A 49 -9.68 0.15 -0.80
N PRO A 50 -9.54 1.45 -1.11
CA PRO A 50 -8.33 1.99 -1.72
C PRO A 50 -7.09 1.79 -0.84
N ARG A 51 -7.21 2.07 0.47
CA ARG A 51 -6.13 1.92 1.45
C ARG A 51 -5.65 0.47 1.55
N LEU A 52 -6.60 -0.47 1.59
CA LEU A 52 -6.27 -1.89 1.66
C LEU A 52 -5.63 -2.41 0.38
N LEU A 53 -6.14 -2.00 -0.79
CA LEU A 53 -5.54 -2.36 -2.08
C LEU A 53 -4.13 -1.77 -2.22
N TRP A 54 -3.91 -0.54 -1.76
CA TRP A 54 -2.59 0.06 -1.73
C TRP A 54 -1.63 -0.76 -0.87
N SER A 55 -2.00 -1.03 0.38
CA SER A 55 -1.19 -1.85 1.30
C SER A 55 -0.87 -3.22 0.69
N TYR A 56 -1.85 -3.89 0.08
CA TYR A 56 -1.62 -5.18 -0.58
C TYR A 56 -0.62 -5.07 -1.74
N ARG A 57 -0.72 -4.03 -2.58
CA ARG A 57 0.17 -3.83 -3.73
C ARG A 57 1.60 -3.50 -3.33
N THR A 58 1.81 -2.81 -2.21
CA THR A 58 3.13 -2.34 -1.77
C THR A 58 3.76 -3.20 -0.66
N THR A 59 3.08 -4.24 -0.19
CA THR A 59 3.62 -5.16 0.82
C THR A 59 4.18 -6.42 0.15
N PRO A 60 5.40 -6.86 0.48
CA PRO A 60 5.95 -8.10 -0.05
C PRO A 60 5.10 -9.30 0.38
N SER A 61 4.78 -10.18 -0.56
CA SER A 61 4.07 -11.41 -0.24
C SER A 61 5.02 -12.41 0.42
N ASN A 62 4.58 -13.08 1.49
CA ASN A 62 5.37 -14.13 2.14
C ASN A 62 5.74 -15.28 1.19
N ALA A 63 4.94 -15.54 0.16
CA ALA A 63 5.16 -16.64 -0.78
C ALA A 63 6.25 -16.34 -1.82
N THR A 64 6.42 -15.06 -2.21
CA THR A 64 7.34 -14.66 -3.29
C THR A 64 8.51 -13.84 -2.77
N GLY A 65 8.32 -13.11 -1.66
CA GLY A 65 9.24 -12.10 -1.15
C GLY A 65 9.18 -10.78 -1.93
N GLU A 66 8.28 -10.67 -2.91
CA GLU A 66 8.17 -9.52 -3.82
C GLU A 66 6.81 -8.84 -3.67
N THR A 67 6.77 -7.52 -3.91
CA THR A 67 5.51 -6.76 -3.91
C THR A 67 4.75 -6.99 -5.23
N PRO A 68 3.41 -7.07 -5.21
CA PRO A 68 2.62 -7.12 -6.44
C PRO A 68 2.89 -5.94 -7.38
N PHE A 69 3.14 -4.75 -6.83
CA PHE A 69 3.49 -3.57 -7.62
C PHE A 69 4.77 -3.79 -8.43
N ARG A 70 5.84 -4.29 -7.79
CA ARG A 70 7.11 -4.56 -8.46
C ARG A 70 7.00 -5.65 -9.53
N LEU A 71 6.17 -6.67 -9.32
CA LEU A 71 5.95 -7.70 -10.35
C LEU A 71 5.25 -7.14 -11.60
N VAL A 72 4.42 -6.10 -11.46
CA VAL A 72 3.73 -5.46 -12.59
C VAL A 72 4.63 -4.45 -13.29
N PHE A 73 5.22 -3.53 -12.52
CA PHE A 73 5.93 -2.35 -13.05
C PHE A 73 7.46 -2.50 -13.11
N GLY A 74 8.01 -3.57 -12.54
CA GLY A 74 9.45 -3.84 -12.52
C GLY A 74 10.22 -3.11 -11.41
N THR A 75 9.60 -2.18 -10.70
CA THR A 75 10.23 -1.35 -9.67
C THR A 75 9.33 -1.22 -8.43
N GLU A 76 9.90 -0.96 -7.26
CA GLU A 76 9.12 -0.73 -6.04
C GLU A 76 8.39 0.61 -6.08
N ALA A 77 7.16 0.63 -5.57
CA ALA A 77 6.38 1.85 -5.40
C ALA A 77 7.05 2.80 -4.40
N VAL A 78 6.96 4.10 -4.66
CA VAL A 78 7.28 5.13 -3.66
C VAL A 78 6.13 5.16 -2.65
N LEU A 79 6.45 4.92 -1.38
CA LEU A 79 5.43 4.91 -0.34
C LEU A 79 5.07 6.34 0.07
N PRO A 80 3.82 6.61 0.51
CA PRO A 80 3.44 7.93 1.01
C PRO A 80 4.37 8.46 2.11
N VAL A 81 4.87 7.58 2.98
CA VAL A 81 5.84 7.96 4.03
C VAL A 81 7.18 8.43 3.45
N GLU A 82 7.60 7.90 2.31
CA GLU A 82 8.84 8.33 1.64
C GLU A 82 8.67 9.69 0.97
N VAL A 83 7.45 10.09 0.63
CA VAL A 83 7.17 11.46 0.17
C VAL A 83 7.31 12.46 1.32
N CYS A 84 6.81 12.11 2.51
CA CYS A 84 6.93 12.95 3.71
C CYS A 84 8.36 12.97 4.26
N PHE A 85 9.06 11.83 4.18
CA PHE A 85 10.41 11.63 4.71
C PHE A 85 11.29 11.06 3.59
N PRO A 86 11.95 11.94 2.80
CA PRO A 86 12.68 11.50 1.62
C PRO A 86 13.78 10.52 1.99
N ASN A 87 13.76 9.35 1.34
CA ASN A 87 14.79 8.34 1.52
C ASN A 87 16.03 8.67 0.67
N ILE A 88 17.12 7.91 0.83
CA ILE A 88 18.36 8.11 0.07
C ILE A 88 18.11 8.08 -1.45
N ARG A 89 17.14 7.30 -1.94
CA ARG A 89 16.82 7.24 -3.38
C ARG A 89 16.27 8.57 -3.89
N GLN A 90 15.53 9.30 -3.06
CA GLN A 90 14.99 10.62 -3.40
C GLN A 90 16.00 11.74 -3.13
N ILE A 91 16.75 11.66 -2.03
CA ILE A 91 17.77 12.68 -1.68
C ILE A 91 18.88 12.72 -2.73
N CYS A 92 19.35 11.55 -3.18
CA CYS A 92 20.41 11.42 -4.18
C CYS A 92 19.85 11.18 -5.59
N PHE A 93 18.66 11.70 -5.89
CA PHE A 93 18.02 11.50 -7.19
C PHE A 93 18.81 12.20 -8.29
N ASP A 94 19.14 11.43 -9.32
CA ASP A 94 19.78 11.90 -10.54
C ASP A 94 19.01 11.33 -11.73
N VAL A 95 18.66 12.19 -12.70
CA VAL A 95 17.73 11.84 -13.77
C VAL A 95 18.34 10.76 -14.68
N GLU A 96 19.57 10.98 -15.17
CA GLU A 96 20.23 10.06 -16.10
C GLU A 96 20.45 8.69 -15.44
N ARG A 97 20.97 8.69 -14.21
CA ARG A 97 21.19 7.45 -13.46
C ARG A 97 19.87 6.74 -13.12
N ASN A 98 18.80 7.47 -12.82
CA ASN A 98 17.50 6.85 -12.56
C ASN A 98 16.91 6.22 -13.82
N GLU A 99 17.04 6.86 -14.99
CA GLU A 99 16.61 6.29 -16.26
C GLU A 99 17.33 4.99 -16.60
N GLU A 100 18.65 4.95 -16.42
CA GLU A 100 19.45 3.73 -16.59
C GLU A 100 18.96 2.62 -15.67
N ARG A 101 18.79 2.91 -14.38
CA ARG A 101 18.25 1.95 -13.40
C ARG A 101 16.85 1.47 -13.75
N MET A 102 15.97 2.34 -14.25
CA MET A 102 14.63 1.95 -14.67
C MET A 102 14.68 0.98 -15.86
N LYS A 103 15.57 1.21 -16.83
CA LYS A 103 15.78 0.30 -17.97
C LYS A 103 16.29 -1.07 -17.51
N GLU A 104 17.25 -1.09 -16.58
CA GLU A 104 17.75 -2.33 -15.98
C GLU A 104 16.63 -3.08 -15.25
N CYS A 105 15.84 -2.40 -14.40
CA CYS A 105 14.70 -3.01 -13.72
C CYS A 105 13.70 -3.63 -14.71
N LEU A 106 13.39 -2.93 -15.81
CA LEU A 106 12.51 -3.45 -16.85
C LEU A 106 13.10 -4.70 -17.54
N HIS A 107 14.41 -4.70 -17.83
CA HIS A 107 15.09 -5.84 -18.42
C HIS A 107 14.94 -7.10 -17.55
N PHE A 108 15.16 -6.99 -16.24
CA PHE A 108 15.10 -8.10 -15.31
C PHE A 108 13.69 -8.44 -14.80
N THR A 109 12.66 -7.70 -15.21
CA THR A 109 11.29 -7.89 -14.69
C THR A 109 10.74 -9.28 -14.98
N ASN A 110 11.05 -9.88 -16.14
CA ASN A 110 10.59 -11.23 -16.46
C ASN A 110 11.30 -12.28 -15.60
N GLU A 111 12.60 -12.14 -15.39
CA GLU A 111 13.36 -13.02 -14.50
C GLU A 111 12.83 -12.96 -13.05
N LEU A 112 12.50 -11.76 -12.58
CA LEU A 112 11.86 -11.54 -11.28
C LEU A 112 10.51 -12.28 -11.18
N ARG A 113 9.69 -12.23 -12.23
CA ARG A 113 8.40 -12.94 -12.29
C ARG A 113 8.59 -14.45 -12.27
N ASP A 114 9.55 -14.96 -13.03
CA ASP A 114 9.86 -16.39 -13.07
C ASP A 114 10.38 -16.88 -11.72
N GLN A 115 11.22 -16.09 -11.06
CA GLN A 115 11.72 -16.39 -9.72
C GLN A 115 10.59 -16.38 -8.67
N ALA A 116 9.70 -15.38 -8.72
CA ALA A 116 8.54 -15.31 -7.85
C ALA A 116 7.61 -16.51 -8.04
N LEU A 117 7.38 -16.92 -9.29
CA LEU A 117 6.58 -18.10 -9.62
C LEU A 117 7.23 -19.38 -9.08
N TYR A 118 8.54 -19.53 -9.30
CA TYR A 118 9.29 -20.67 -8.78
C TYR A 118 9.19 -20.77 -7.26
N ARG A 119 9.35 -19.67 -6.53
CA ARG A 119 9.21 -19.64 -5.05
C ARG A 119 7.83 -20.05 -4.58
N MET A 120 6.80 -19.53 -5.23
CA MET A 120 5.40 -19.84 -4.90
C MET A 120 5.08 -21.31 -5.13
N GLN A 121 5.65 -21.94 -6.16
CA GLN A 121 5.48 -23.37 -6.46
C GLN A 121 6.31 -24.30 -5.58
N SER A 122 7.54 -23.89 -5.26
CA SER A 122 8.50 -24.69 -4.49
C SER A 122 8.23 -24.70 -2.98
N GLY A 123 7.36 -23.81 -2.48
CA GLY A 123 6.99 -23.76 -1.06
C GLY A 123 8.18 -23.44 -0.14
N LEU A 124 9.21 -22.76 -0.67
CA LEU A 124 10.38 -22.35 0.10
C LEU A 124 9.94 -21.54 1.33
N ASN A 125 10.68 -21.70 2.43
CA ASN A 125 10.38 -21.05 3.71
C ASN A 125 10.10 -19.56 3.50
N PRO A 126 9.05 -19.00 4.14
CA PRO A 126 8.77 -17.57 4.08
C PRO A 126 10.03 -16.80 4.46
N ILE A 127 10.42 -15.83 3.63
CA ILE A 127 11.45 -14.87 4.05
C ILE A 127 10.90 -14.20 5.31
N PRO A 128 11.63 -14.23 6.45
CA PRO A 128 11.13 -13.65 7.69
C PRO A 128 10.82 -12.18 7.46
N HIS A 129 9.53 -11.87 7.51
CA HIS A 129 9.03 -10.53 7.37
C HIS A 129 9.33 -9.75 8.66
N VAL A 130 10.31 -8.85 8.66
CA VAL A 130 10.37 -7.75 9.64
C VAL A 130 9.40 -6.69 9.15
N VAL A 131 8.15 -6.77 9.63
CA VAL A 131 7.27 -5.60 9.57
C VAL A 131 7.81 -4.74 10.71
N PRO A 132 8.25 -3.49 10.48
CA PRO A 132 7.99 -2.50 11.49
C PRO A 132 6.47 -2.51 11.62
N ARG A 133 5.95 -3.19 12.64
CA ARG A 133 4.57 -3.00 13.05
C ARG A 133 4.58 -1.55 13.50
N VAL A 134 4.27 -0.63 12.59
CA VAL A 134 4.03 0.77 12.94
C VAL A 134 2.80 0.70 13.81
N LYS A 135 3.05 0.53 15.12
CA LYS A 135 2.06 0.87 16.12
C LYS A 135 1.71 2.30 15.77
N ALA A 136 0.42 2.57 15.59
CA ALA A 136 -0.05 3.94 15.45
C ALA A 136 0.75 4.78 16.44
N PRO A 137 1.39 5.88 16.02
CA PRO A 137 2.10 6.75 16.95
C PRO A 137 1.18 6.91 18.15
N GLN A 138 1.63 6.54 19.35
CA GLN A 138 1.00 7.15 20.52
C GLN A 138 1.15 8.63 20.27
N ASP A 139 0.03 9.31 20.03
CA ASP A 139 0.03 10.71 19.58
C ASP A 139 1.09 11.45 20.39
N PRO A 140 2.22 11.87 19.77
CA PRO A 140 3.22 12.67 20.48
C PRO A 140 2.61 13.98 20.97
N LEU A 141 1.47 14.34 20.40
CA LEU A 141 0.66 15.50 20.74
C LEU A 141 -0.20 15.31 22.00
N GLN A 142 -0.46 14.10 22.48
CA GLN A 142 -1.23 13.92 23.73
C GLN A 142 -0.44 14.38 24.97
N SER A 143 0.89 14.36 24.95
CA SER A 143 1.70 14.95 26.03
C SER A 143 1.83 16.48 25.95
N LEU A 144 1.53 17.06 24.78
CA LEU A 144 1.57 18.51 24.53
C LEU A 144 0.23 19.21 24.85
N PHE A 145 -0.85 18.46 25.03
CA PHE A 145 -2.18 18.98 25.38
C PHE A 145 -2.59 18.65 26.82
N ASN A 146 -1.69 18.85 27.78
CA ASN A 146 -2.12 18.93 29.19
C ASN A 146 -3.07 20.12 29.34
N THR A 147 -4.35 19.82 29.59
CA THR A 147 -5.47 20.77 29.61
C THR A 147 -5.38 21.80 30.74
N ASP A 148 -4.51 21.58 31.73
CA ASP A 148 -4.36 22.47 32.87
C ASP A 148 -3.49 23.71 32.57
N GLU A 149 -2.65 23.68 31.53
CA GLU A 149 -1.74 24.80 31.23
C GLU A 149 -2.33 25.82 30.24
N MET A 150 -3.26 25.39 29.37
CA MET A 150 -3.82 26.24 28.31
C MET A 150 -4.92 27.21 28.79
N SER A 151 -5.54 26.97 29.95
CA SER A 151 -6.57 27.87 30.50
C SER A 151 -6.00 29.22 30.98
N SER A 152 -4.68 29.35 31.08
CA SER A 152 -4.03 30.54 31.65
C SER A 152 -3.63 31.60 30.62
N ARG A 153 -3.71 31.34 29.31
CA ARG A 153 -3.02 32.18 28.29
C ARG A 153 -3.86 32.81 27.18
N LEU A 154 -5.18 32.66 27.13
CA LEU A 154 -5.98 33.27 26.05
C LEU A 154 -7.15 34.11 26.59
N HIS A 155 -6.82 35.28 27.10
CA HIS A 155 -7.73 36.43 27.06
C HIS A 155 -7.15 37.45 26.08
N THR A 156 -7.73 37.57 24.88
CA THR A 156 -7.94 38.83 24.14
C THR A 156 -8.60 38.58 22.78
N PRO A 157 -9.24 39.62 22.18
CA PRO A 157 -10.46 39.45 21.43
C PRO A 157 -10.28 39.53 19.90
N ARG A 158 -11.24 38.86 19.24
CA ARG A 158 -11.85 39.15 17.92
C ARG A 158 -10.95 39.76 16.84
N GLY A 159 -10.75 39.00 15.77
CA GLY A 159 -10.43 39.58 14.47
C GLY A 159 -9.93 38.59 13.44
N ASN A 160 -10.89 38.09 12.64
CA ASN A 160 -10.75 37.78 11.22
C ASN A 160 -10.28 36.37 10.80
N ARG A 161 -11.08 35.82 9.88
CA ARG A 161 -10.95 34.54 9.19
C ARG A 161 -9.64 34.44 8.42
N THR A 162 -8.94 33.32 8.57
CA THR A 162 -8.16 32.67 7.51
C THR A 162 -8.22 31.16 7.73
N GLU A 163 -9.02 30.52 6.88
CA GLU A 163 -8.77 29.23 6.21
C GLU A 163 -7.88 28.22 6.93
N SER A 164 -8.53 27.28 7.62
CA SER A 164 -7.94 25.98 7.96
C SER A 164 -7.95 25.09 6.71
N LEU A 165 -6.81 24.96 6.05
CA LEU A 165 -6.57 23.86 5.11
C LEU A 165 -6.50 22.57 5.91
N ASN A 166 -7.50 21.71 5.71
CA ASN A 166 -7.58 20.40 6.34
C ASN A 166 -6.52 19.46 5.75
N LEU A 167 -5.61 18.98 6.61
CA LEU A 167 -4.66 17.90 6.35
C LEU A 167 -5.31 16.54 6.00
N LEU A 168 -6.64 16.46 5.96
CA LEU A 168 -7.42 15.28 5.59
C LEU A 168 -7.76 15.21 4.09
N GLU A 169 -7.61 16.30 3.33
CA GLU A 169 -7.88 16.28 1.88
C GLU A 169 -6.75 15.64 1.06
N PHE A 170 -5.53 15.52 1.60
CA PHE A 170 -4.39 15.03 0.82
C PHE A 170 -4.34 13.50 0.66
N CYS A 171 -5.12 12.74 1.43
CA CYS A 171 -5.16 11.27 1.33
C CYS A 171 -6.24 10.73 0.40
N ASP A 172 -7.15 11.58 -0.10
CA ASP A 172 -8.26 11.15 -0.97
C ASP A 172 -7.99 11.42 -2.47
N GLU A 173 -6.86 12.03 -2.84
CA GLU A 173 -6.48 12.36 -4.24
C GLU A 173 -5.30 11.54 -4.82
N MET A 174 -4.89 10.43 -4.22
CA MET A 174 -3.93 9.47 -4.82
C MET A 174 -4.48 8.04 -4.89
#